data_AF-A0ABD7M7E1-F1
#
_entry.id   AF-A0ABD7M7E1-F1
#
_cell.length_a   1.000
_cell.length_b   1.000
_cell.length_c   1.000
_cell.angle_alpha   90.00
_cell.angle_beta   90.00
_cell.angle_gamma   90.00
#
_symmetry.space_group_name_H-M   'P 1'
#
loop_
_entity.id
_entity.type
_entity.pdbx_description
1 polymer ?
#
loop_
_entity_poly.entity_id
_entity_poly.type
_entity_poly.pdbx_seq_one_letter_code
_entity_poly.pdbx_strand_id
1 'polypeptide(L)'
;MRTTLSFLVAALAGLLAVLATAGALVDEATHRPELLRGVTEQVAVDPEVRAAVPGVIDDVVHDAIPEQVPGPLAQTAEDLLRPLAQRVADDPQLVQGWSDTADEARRAWLAQLEDPQGADEPGSGADVTIPFGPVAQSGITAALGDIERDLREDRFDLPGQALLETIVGADVGDWAADTLLAPLYDRAAELRDSTALRMDARIDALDGTDRATVHRWVDASAHWRWAAAASVLALVGALLLAPRGQRGLAVAVAGAVALAGGLIGGARLGPDAVHLTAPEGASPGVAAFVQQMEDAAGPAFAAAVAPYPQTLTTLGWIVLAAGLLLALAELWVARRDRVRAGRAGGSPVVGRSHTAADVTSR
;
A
#
# COMPACT_ATOMS: atom_id res chain seq x y z
N MET A 1 -34.77 13.17 22.46
CA MET A 1 -34.17 14.03 21.41
C MET A 1 -32.72 14.40 21.71
N ARG A 2 -32.39 15.10 22.81
CA ARG A 2 -31.00 15.55 23.09
C ARG A 2 -29.96 14.42 23.23
N THR A 3 -30.35 13.30 23.85
CA THR A 3 -29.52 12.09 23.96
C THR A 3 -29.23 11.45 22.60
N THR A 4 -30.28 11.24 21.78
CA THR A 4 -30.15 10.66 20.44
C THR A 4 -29.25 11.51 19.55
N LEU A 5 -29.41 12.83 19.59
CA LEU A 5 -28.57 13.78 18.86
C LEU A 5 -27.11 13.70 19.32
N SER A 6 -26.86 13.63 20.63
CA SER A 6 -25.50 13.47 21.18
C SER A 6 -24.83 12.18 20.68
N PHE A 7 -25.55 11.05 20.63
CA PHE A 7 -25.01 9.81 20.08
C PHE A 7 -24.77 9.87 18.56
N LEU A 8 -25.65 10.52 17.81
CA LEU A 8 -25.46 10.71 16.37
C LEU A 8 -24.23 11.58 16.08
N VAL A 9 -24.04 12.67 16.84
CA VAL A 9 -22.88 13.55 16.71
C VAL A 9 -21.60 12.82 17.15
N ALA A 10 -21.66 11.96 18.16
CA ALA A 10 -20.53 11.12 18.57
C ALA A 10 -20.16 10.08 17.50
N ALA A 11 -21.16 9.42 16.90
CA ALA A 11 -20.93 8.49 15.79
C ALA A 11 -20.32 9.23 14.58
N LEU A 12 -20.82 10.43 14.27
CA LEU A 12 -20.24 11.30 13.24
C LEU A 12 -18.79 11.66 13.56
N ALA A 13 -18.45 11.96 14.82
CA ALA A 13 -17.06 12.21 15.21
C ALA A 13 -16.15 11.01 14.90
N GLY A 14 -16.62 9.79 15.19
CA GLY A 14 -15.90 8.56 14.82
C GLY A 14 -15.76 8.40 13.31
N LEU A 15 -16.84 8.61 12.53
CA LEU A 15 -16.80 8.55 11.07
C LEU A 15 -15.83 9.57 10.46
N LEU A 16 -15.81 10.80 10.99
CA LEU A 16 -14.89 11.85 10.54
C LEU A 16 -13.43 11.50 10.85
N ALA A 17 -13.16 10.77 11.94
CA ALA A 17 -11.81 10.26 12.22
C ALA A 17 -11.40 9.17 11.22
N VAL A 18 -12.31 8.26 10.89
CA VAL A 18 -12.08 7.24 9.85
C VAL A 18 -11.76 7.91 8.52
N LEU A 19 -12.58 8.89 8.11
CA LEU A 19 -12.35 9.66 6.90
C LEU A 19 -10.98 10.34 6.97
N ALA A 20 -10.67 11.12 8.01
CA ALA A 20 -9.38 11.79 8.12
C ALA A 20 -8.17 10.85 7.94
N THR A 21 -8.20 9.65 8.51
CA THR A 21 -7.13 8.65 8.36
C THR A 21 -7.07 8.07 6.95
N ALA A 22 -8.21 7.74 6.34
CA ALA A 22 -8.25 7.28 4.95
C ALA A 22 -7.74 8.38 3.99
N GLY A 23 -7.98 9.65 4.30
CA GLY A 23 -7.55 10.78 3.47
C GLY A 23 -6.08 11.05 3.57
N ALA A 24 -5.52 10.89 4.77
CA ALA A 24 -4.07 10.92 4.94
C ALA A 24 -3.39 9.81 4.14
N LEU A 25 -3.96 8.60 4.12
CA LEU A 25 -3.45 7.50 3.30
C LEU A 25 -3.56 7.81 1.80
N VAL A 26 -4.71 8.31 1.32
CA VAL A 26 -4.89 8.70 -0.08
C VAL A 26 -3.93 9.82 -0.46
N ASP A 27 -3.79 10.86 0.37
CA ASP A 27 -2.86 11.97 0.14
C ASP A 27 -1.40 11.48 0.08
N GLU A 28 -1.01 10.58 0.97
CA GLU A 28 0.33 9.97 0.94
C GLU A 28 0.53 9.15 -0.34
N ALA A 29 -0.38 8.23 -0.65
CA ALA A 29 -0.27 7.37 -1.84
C ALA A 29 -0.30 8.16 -3.16
N THR A 30 -0.98 9.30 -3.19
CA THR A 30 -1.15 10.11 -4.40
C THR A 30 -0.05 11.16 -4.57
N HIS A 31 0.35 11.85 -3.50
CA HIS A 31 1.28 12.98 -3.60
C HIS A 31 2.68 12.69 -3.07
N ARG A 32 2.89 11.57 -2.35
CA ARG A 32 4.16 11.24 -1.71
C ARG A 32 4.73 9.90 -2.20
N PRO A 33 5.86 9.91 -2.94
CA PRO A 33 6.41 8.69 -3.51
C PRO A 33 6.96 7.71 -2.47
N GLU A 34 7.17 8.15 -1.22
CA GLU A 34 7.84 7.37 -0.17
C GLU A 34 7.11 6.07 0.18
N LEU A 35 5.77 6.07 0.15
CA LEU A 35 4.97 4.87 0.42
C LEU A 35 5.22 3.80 -0.64
N LEU A 36 5.10 4.18 -1.92
CA LEU A 36 5.34 3.25 -3.04
C LEU A 36 6.80 2.82 -3.09
N ARG A 37 7.74 3.75 -2.89
CA ARG A 37 9.17 3.46 -2.82
C ARG A 37 9.50 2.42 -1.76
N GLY A 38 8.92 2.56 -0.56
CA GLY A 38 9.14 1.60 0.52
C GLY A 38 8.59 0.20 0.22
N VAL A 39 7.48 0.11 -0.52
CA VAL A 39 6.92 -1.16 -0.99
C VAL A 39 7.82 -1.76 -2.09
N THR A 40 8.19 -0.96 -3.09
CA THR A 40 8.97 -1.43 -4.25
C THR A 40 10.38 -1.82 -3.88
N GLU A 41 11.02 -1.10 -2.96
CA GLU A 41 12.34 -1.47 -2.44
C GLU A 41 12.27 -2.82 -1.70
N GLN A 42 11.19 -3.09 -0.95
CA GLN A 42 11.00 -4.39 -0.28
C GLN A 42 10.79 -5.54 -1.28
N VAL A 43 9.97 -5.34 -2.31
CA VAL A 43 9.76 -6.36 -3.36
C VAL A 43 11.03 -6.59 -4.17
N ALA A 44 11.78 -5.54 -4.51
CA ALA A 44 13.00 -5.65 -5.31
C ALA A 44 14.17 -6.34 -4.58
N VAL A 45 14.16 -6.37 -3.25
CA VAL A 45 15.15 -7.12 -2.45
C VAL A 45 14.69 -8.52 -2.08
N ASP A 46 13.47 -8.92 -2.47
CA ASP A 46 12.95 -10.25 -2.19
C ASP A 46 13.76 -11.32 -2.95
N PRO A 47 14.23 -12.38 -2.26
CA PRO A 47 15.09 -13.39 -2.86
C PRO A 47 14.39 -14.23 -3.93
N GLU A 48 13.09 -14.47 -3.81
CA GLU A 48 12.32 -15.26 -4.77
C GLU A 48 12.05 -14.45 -6.04
N VAL A 49 11.74 -13.15 -5.89
CA VAL A 49 11.64 -12.21 -7.00
C VAL A 49 12.96 -12.10 -7.77
N ARG A 50 14.10 -11.96 -7.06
CA ARG A 50 15.43 -11.91 -7.70
C ARG A 50 15.79 -13.21 -8.40
N ALA A 51 15.39 -14.36 -7.85
CA ALA A 51 15.63 -15.66 -8.47
C ALA A 51 14.81 -15.86 -9.76
N ALA A 52 13.71 -15.12 -9.95
CA ALA A 52 12.90 -15.16 -11.16
C ALA A 52 13.41 -14.25 -12.30
N VAL A 53 14.19 -13.20 -11.99
CA VAL A 53 14.76 -12.26 -12.98
C VAL A 53 15.54 -12.98 -14.10
N PRO A 54 16.40 -13.98 -13.82
CA PRO A 54 17.09 -14.72 -14.86
C PRO A 54 16.17 -15.38 -15.89
N GLY A 55 15.00 -15.89 -15.48
CA GLY A 55 14.05 -16.52 -16.40
C GLY A 55 13.43 -15.52 -17.39
N VAL A 56 13.20 -14.28 -16.95
CA VAL A 56 12.74 -13.19 -17.83
C VAL A 56 13.83 -12.80 -18.83
N ILE A 57 15.08 -12.74 -18.37
CA ILE A 57 16.22 -12.36 -19.22
C ILE A 57 16.50 -13.46 -20.24
N ASP A 58 16.44 -14.73 -19.86
CA ASP A 58 16.64 -15.86 -20.79
C ASP A 58 15.60 -15.82 -21.91
N ASP A 59 14.31 -15.61 -21.58
CA ASP A 59 13.23 -15.44 -22.56
C ASP A 59 13.44 -14.24 -23.50
N VAL A 60 14.01 -13.14 -22.98
CA VAL A 60 14.27 -11.90 -23.75
C VAL A 60 15.52 -12.01 -24.64
N VAL A 61 16.54 -12.73 -24.18
CA VAL A 61 17.84 -12.89 -24.83
C VAL A 61 17.83 -14.01 -25.86
N HIS A 62 17.04 -15.08 -25.65
CA HIS A 62 17.00 -16.24 -26.56
C HIS A 62 16.61 -15.86 -28.00
N ASP A 63 15.73 -14.87 -28.17
CA ASP A 63 15.32 -14.35 -29.48
C ASP A 63 16.32 -13.35 -30.10
N ALA A 64 17.33 -12.92 -29.35
CA ALA A 64 18.27 -11.87 -29.75
C ALA A 64 19.64 -12.39 -30.22
N ILE A 65 19.91 -13.70 -30.10
CA ILE A 65 21.16 -14.30 -30.60
C ILE A 65 21.13 -14.24 -32.14
N PRO A 66 22.08 -13.54 -32.80
CA PRO A 66 22.07 -13.44 -34.25
C PRO A 66 22.25 -14.83 -34.91
N GLU A 67 21.44 -15.15 -35.91
CA GLU A 67 21.63 -16.37 -36.73
C GLU A 67 23.01 -16.43 -37.41
N GLN A 68 23.71 -15.28 -37.47
CA GLN A 68 25.04 -15.12 -38.06
C GLN A 68 26.17 -15.65 -37.15
N VAL A 69 25.89 -16.04 -35.90
CA VAL A 69 26.89 -16.68 -35.04
C VAL A 69 27.17 -18.09 -35.57
N PRO A 70 28.41 -18.41 -35.97
CA PRO A 70 28.76 -19.77 -36.39
C PRO A 70 28.38 -20.77 -35.30
N GLY A 71 27.78 -21.92 -35.67
CA GLY A 71 27.34 -22.95 -34.73
C GLY A 71 28.32 -23.32 -33.59
N PRO A 72 29.65 -23.42 -33.80
CA PRO A 72 30.59 -23.66 -32.70
C PRO A 72 30.76 -22.49 -31.72
N LEU A 73 30.34 -21.27 -32.08
CA LEU A 73 30.40 -20.06 -31.24
C LEU A 73 29.06 -19.72 -30.57
N ALA A 74 27.95 -20.32 -31.00
CA ALA A 74 26.65 -20.13 -30.36
C ALA A 74 26.70 -20.54 -28.88
N GLN A 75 27.37 -21.65 -28.58
CA GLN A 75 27.53 -22.16 -27.23
C GLN A 75 28.45 -21.26 -26.38
N THR A 76 29.49 -20.68 -26.99
CA THR A 76 30.37 -19.70 -26.33
C THR A 76 29.64 -18.38 -26.06
N ALA A 77 28.76 -17.95 -26.96
CA ALA A 77 27.90 -16.79 -26.75
C ALA A 77 26.89 -17.02 -25.62
N GLU A 78 26.23 -18.18 -25.57
CA GLU A 78 25.35 -18.56 -24.44
C GLU A 78 26.10 -18.58 -23.10
N ASP A 79 27.32 -19.14 -23.07
CA ASP A 79 28.13 -19.17 -21.85
C ASP A 79 28.63 -17.78 -21.41
N LEU A 80 28.83 -16.84 -22.34
CA LEU A 80 29.13 -15.43 -22.06
C LEU A 80 27.89 -14.63 -21.60
N LEU A 81 26.69 -15.05 -22.00
CA LEU A 81 25.42 -14.39 -21.65
C LEU A 81 24.80 -14.93 -20.37
N ARG A 82 25.11 -16.16 -19.95
CA ARG A 82 24.65 -16.73 -18.68
C ARG A 82 24.98 -15.86 -17.45
N PRO A 83 26.17 -15.22 -17.33
CA PRO A 83 26.48 -14.27 -16.26
C PRO A 83 25.65 -12.98 -16.31
N LEU A 84 25.11 -12.60 -17.48
CA LEU A 84 24.33 -11.37 -17.65
C LEU A 84 23.09 -11.41 -16.78
N ALA A 85 22.34 -12.51 -16.83
CA ALA A 85 21.12 -12.69 -16.05
C ALA A 85 21.35 -12.52 -14.53
N GLN A 86 22.46 -13.09 -14.03
CA GLN A 86 22.85 -12.97 -12.62
C GLN A 86 23.29 -11.55 -12.26
N ARG A 87 24.09 -10.90 -13.13
CA ARG A 87 24.55 -9.52 -12.93
C ARG A 87 23.41 -8.52 -12.90
N VAL A 88 22.40 -8.68 -13.77
CA VAL A 88 21.20 -7.83 -13.75
C VAL A 88 20.44 -8.00 -12.44
N ALA A 89 20.26 -9.24 -11.96
CA ALA A 89 19.56 -9.51 -10.70
C ALA A 89 20.27 -8.92 -9.47
N ASP A 90 21.60 -8.85 -9.52
CA ASP A 90 22.44 -8.34 -8.43
C ASP A 90 22.73 -6.82 -8.52
N ASP A 91 22.28 -6.13 -9.58
CA ASP A 91 22.54 -4.70 -9.80
C ASP A 91 21.76 -3.81 -8.81
N PRO A 92 22.45 -2.99 -7.98
CA PRO A 92 21.79 -2.01 -7.11
C PRO A 92 20.96 -0.96 -7.84
N GLN A 93 21.30 -0.63 -9.09
CA GLN A 93 20.53 0.32 -9.90
C GLN A 93 19.18 -0.25 -10.31
N LEU A 94 19.04 -1.58 -10.37
CA LEU A 94 17.77 -2.24 -10.62
C LEU A 94 16.73 -1.83 -9.56
N VAL A 95 17.09 -1.87 -8.27
CA VAL A 95 16.19 -1.48 -7.16
C VAL A 95 15.72 -0.02 -7.29
N GLN A 96 16.59 0.88 -7.75
CA GLN A 96 16.20 2.27 -8.02
C GLN A 96 15.24 2.36 -9.22
N GLY A 97 15.54 1.66 -10.31
CA GLY A 97 14.67 1.61 -11.50
C GLY A 97 13.26 1.09 -11.19
N TRP A 98 13.12 0.13 -10.28
CA TRP A 98 11.81 -0.35 -9.81
C TRP A 98 11.01 0.73 -9.12
N SER A 99 11.65 1.51 -8.26
CA SER A 99 11.01 2.60 -7.52
C SER A 99 10.60 3.73 -8.47
N ASP A 100 11.45 4.06 -9.44
CA ASP A 100 11.15 5.06 -10.46
C ASP A 100 9.99 4.64 -11.36
N THR A 101 9.91 3.35 -11.70
CA THR A 101 8.83 2.77 -12.49
C THR A 101 7.50 2.75 -11.75
N ALA A 102 7.51 2.43 -10.46
CA ALA A 102 6.31 2.53 -9.64
C ALA A 102 5.84 3.98 -9.50
N ASP A 103 6.77 4.93 -9.39
CA ASP A 103 6.42 6.36 -9.38
C ASP A 103 5.88 6.84 -10.73
N GLU A 104 6.44 6.36 -11.83
CA GLU A 104 5.92 6.61 -13.18
C GLU A 104 4.51 6.04 -13.35
N ALA A 105 4.27 4.80 -12.91
CA ALA A 105 2.95 4.19 -12.92
C ALA A 105 1.93 4.97 -12.07
N ARG A 106 2.34 5.46 -10.88
CA ARG A 106 1.52 6.36 -10.05
C ARG A 106 1.14 7.62 -10.80
N ARG A 107 2.11 8.29 -11.43
CA ARG A 107 1.88 9.53 -12.20
C ARG A 107 0.99 9.29 -13.41
N ALA A 108 1.18 8.17 -14.12
CA ALA A 108 0.34 7.78 -15.24
C ALA A 108 -1.10 7.50 -14.80
N TRP A 109 -1.29 6.77 -13.69
CA TRP A 109 -2.61 6.53 -13.12
C TRP A 109 -3.31 7.83 -12.72
N LEU A 110 -2.61 8.76 -12.06
CA LEU A 110 -3.17 10.08 -11.71
C LEU A 110 -3.59 10.88 -12.96
N ALA A 111 -2.78 10.88 -14.02
CA ALA A 111 -3.14 11.52 -15.27
C ALA A 111 -4.39 10.88 -15.91
N GLN A 112 -4.54 9.55 -15.82
CA GLN A 112 -5.75 8.86 -16.26
C GLN A 112 -6.98 9.21 -15.43
N LEU A 113 -6.81 9.50 -14.13
CA LEU A 113 -7.90 9.97 -13.28
C LEU A 113 -8.39 11.37 -13.71
N GLU A 114 -7.47 12.26 -14.09
CA GLU A 114 -7.75 13.66 -14.46
C GLU A 114 -8.44 13.80 -15.83
N ASP A 115 -8.10 12.95 -16.81
CA ASP A 115 -8.71 12.95 -18.14
C ASP A 115 -9.40 11.61 -18.46
N PRO A 116 -10.63 11.38 -17.96
CA PRO A 116 -11.38 10.16 -18.23
C PRO A 116 -11.86 10.04 -19.69
N GLN A 117 -11.73 11.08 -20.52
CA GLN A 117 -12.16 11.06 -21.93
C GLN A 117 -11.09 10.52 -22.89
N GLY A 118 -9.82 10.43 -22.44
CA GLY A 118 -8.73 9.83 -23.20
C GLY A 118 -8.69 8.29 -23.15
N ALA A 119 -9.57 7.66 -22.36
CA ALA A 119 -9.73 6.20 -22.29
C ALA A 119 -11.00 5.78 -23.04
N ASP A 120 -10.88 4.77 -23.92
CA ASP A 120 -11.99 4.31 -24.77
C ASP A 120 -13.18 3.71 -23.98
N GLU A 121 -13.02 3.43 -22.68
CA GLU A 121 -14.06 2.88 -21.80
C GLU A 121 -14.09 3.59 -20.43
N PRO A 122 -15.25 3.59 -19.73
CA PRO A 122 -15.33 3.98 -18.32
C PRO A 122 -14.48 3.01 -17.48
N GLY A 123 -13.18 3.31 -17.36
CA GLY A 123 -12.22 2.46 -16.70
C GLY A 123 -12.47 2.36 -15.20
N SER A 124 -12.08 1.21 -14.64
CA SER A 124 -12.01 1.01 -13.18
C SER A 124 -11.04 2.01 -12.56
N GLY A 125 -11.35 2.50 -11.35
CA GLY A 125 -10.39 3.23 -10.53
C GLY A 125 -9.37 2.32 -9.84
N ALA A 126 -9.60 1.00 -9.87
CA ALA A 126 -8.78 -0.01 -9.20
C ALA A 126 -7.60 -0.50 -10.04
N ASP A 127 -7.62 -0.29 -11.36
CA ASP A 127 -6.67 -0.88 -12.29
C ASP A 127 -5.53 0.10 -12.59
N VAL A 128 -4.30 -0.38 -12.48
CA VAL A 128 -3.05 0.38 -12.69
C VAL A 128 -2.14 -0.43 -13.60
N THR A 129 -1.72 0.14 -14.72
CA THR A 129 -0.71 -0.49 -15.58
C THR A 129 0.69 -0.02 -15.18
N ILE A 130 1.58 -0.96 -14.91
CA ILE A 130 2.96 -0.73 -14.50
C ILE A 130 3.91 -1.13 -15.65
N PRO A 131 4.63 -0.18 -16.27
CA PRO A 131 5.53 -0.45 -17.38
C PRO A 131 6.91 -0.89 -16.86
N PHE A 132 7.23 -2.19 -16.89
CA PHE A 132 8.55 -2.69 -16.48
C PHE A 132 9.62 -2.60 -17.57
N GLY A 133 9.24 -2.25 -18.80
CA GLY A 133 10.17 -2.05 -19.91
C GLY A 133 11.39 -1.18 -19.59
N PRO A 134 11.22 0.03 -19.02
CA PRO A 134 12.34 0.89 -18.62
C PRO A 134 13.30 0.26 -17.61
N VAL A 135 12.79 -0.50 -16.63
CA VAL A 135 13.62 -1.22 -15.64
C VAL A 135 14.46 -2.30 -16.30
N ALA A 136 13.81 -3.12 -17.13
CA ALA A 136 14.48 -4.19 -17.85
C ALA A 136 15.56 -3.61 -18.76
N GLN A 137 15.25 -2.53 -19.49
CA GLN A 137 16.22 -1.80 -20.30
C GLN A 137 17.42 -1.34 -19.47
N SER A 138 17.19 -0.64 -18.34
CA SER A 138 18.29 -0.08 -17.55
C SER A 138 19.19 -1.17 -16.97
N GLY A 139 18.59 -2.23 -16.42
CA GLY A 139 19.33 -3.35 -15.84
C GLY A 139 20.16 -4.09 -16.91
N ILE A 140 19.55 -4.41 -18.06
CA ILE A 140 20.25 -5.07 -19.16
C ILE A 140 21.39 -4.18 -19.69
N THR A 141 21.14 -2.88 -19.88
CA THR A 141 22.16 -1.93 -20.36
C THR A 141 23.35 -1.84 -19.40
N ALA A 142 23.11 -1.79 -18.09
CA ALA A 142 24.16 -1.76 -17.08
C ALA A 142 24.99 -3.06 -17.07
N ALA A 143 24.33 -4.21 -17.09
CA ALA A 143 25.01 -5.51 -17.12
C ALA A 143 25.82 -5.72 -18.41
N LEU A 144 25.27 -5.29 -19.55
CA LEU A 144 25.99 -5.29 -20.84
C LEU A 144 27.25 -4.43 -20.76
N GLY A 145 27.17 -3.23 -20.17
CA GLY A 145 28.33 -2.35 -20.01
C GLY A 145 29.43 -2.96 -19.12
N ASP A 146 29.06 -3.68 -18.06
CA ASP A 146 30.02 -4.40 -17.22
C ASP A 146 30.65 -5.60 -17.94
N ILE A 147 29.87 -6.34 -18.73
CA ILE A 147 30.40 -7.45 -19.54
C ILE A 147 31.34 -6.92 -20.63
N GLU A 148 30.97 -5.84 -21.31
CA GLU A 148 31.79 -5.17 -22.33
C GLU A 148 33.12 -4.69 -21.74
N ARG A 149 33.09 -4.10 -20.54
CA ARG A 149 34.30 -3.72 -19.81
C ARG A 149 35.16 -4.92 -19.45
N ASP A 150 34.56 -6.00 -18.95
CA ASP A 150 35.28 -7.21 -18.57
C ASP A 150 35.91 -7.93 -19.78
N LEU A 151 35.23 -7.92 -20.92
CA LEU A 151 35.75 -8.45 -22.19
C LEU A 151 36.95 -7.65 -22.68
N ARG A 152 36.87 -6.31 -22.66
CA ARG A 152 37.99 -5.43 -23.09
C ARG A 152 39.19 -5.43 -22.14
N GLU A 153 38.99 -5.85 -20.90
CA GLU A 153 40.06 -5.97 -19.90
C GLU A 153 40.65 -7.39 -19.81
N ASP A 154 40.34 -8.29 -20.75
CA ASP A 154 40.78 -9.70 -20.78
C ASP A 154 40.43 -10.46 -19.49
N ARG A 155 39.33 -10.10 -18.81
CA ARG A 155 38.89 -10.77 -17.57
C ARG A 155 38.05 -12.03 -17.81
N PHE A 156 37.74 -12.33 -19.07
CA PHE A 156 37.14 -13.60 -19.48
C PHE A 156 38.19 -14.51 -20.12
N ASP A 157 38.45 -15.67 -19.51
CA ASP A 157 39.33 -16.69 -20.08
C ASP A 157 38.53 -17.58 -21.04
N LEU A 158 38.52 -17.20 -22.33
CA LEU A 158 37.74 -17.91 -23.34
C LEU A 158 38.52 -19.11 -23.88
N PRO A 159 38.00 -20.35 -23.77
CA PRO A 159 38.70 -21.52 -24.27
C PRO A 159 38.90 -21.42 -25.79
N GLY A 160 40.16 -21.38 -26.23
CA GLY A 160 40.50 -21.26 -27.65
C GLY A 160 40.59 -19.83 -28.17
N GLN A 161 40.65 -18.81 -27.30
CA GLN A 161 40.82 -17.39 -27.66
C GLN A 161 41.90 -17.17 -28.73
N ALA A 162 43.11 -17.68 -28.53
CA ALA A 162 44.21 -17.52 -29.50
C ALA A 162 43.90 -18.13 -30.89
N LEU A 163 43.11 -19.21 -30.93
CA LEU A 163 42.67 -19.83 -32.18
C LEU A 163 41.59 -18.96 -32.86
N LEU A 164 40.71 -18.37 -32.06
CA LEU A 164 39.64 -17.48 -32.47
C LEU A 164 40.18 -16.14 -33.00
N GLU A 165 41.13 -15.51 -32.32
CA GLU A 165 41.84 -14.31 -32.80
C GLU A 165 42.52 -14.56 -34.15
N THR A 166 43.06 -15.77 -34.34
CA THR A 166 43.66 -16.18 -35.62
C THR A 166 42.62 -16.35 -36.74
N ILE A 167 41.41 -16.82 -36.42
CA ILE A 167 40.32 -17.05 -37.37
C ILE A 167 39.58 -15.75 -37.72
N VAL A 168 39.27 -14.94 -36.72
CA VAL A 168 38.53 -13.67 -36.83
C VAL A 168 39.45 -12.54 -37.29
N GLY A 169 40.76 -12.62 -37.00
CA GLY A 169 41.74 -11.60 -37.36
C GLY A 169 41.62 -10.31 -36.54
N ALA A 170 40.89 -10.36 -35.43
CA ALA A 170 40.67 -9.27 -34.49
C ALA A 170 40.75 -9.79 -33.05
N ASP A 171 40.93 -8.87 -32.11
CA ASP A 171 40.79 -9.16 -30.68
C ASP A 171 39.39 -9.72 -30.40
N VAL A 172 39.32 -10.82 -29.65
CA VAL A 172 38.06 -11.53 -29.39
C VAL A 172 37.13 -10.69 -28.51
N GLY A 173 37.66 -9.87 -27.61
CA GLY A 173 36.89 -8.95 -26.78
C GLY A 173 36.21 -7.87 -27.61
N ASP A 174 36.95 -7.24 -28.52
CA ASP A 174 36.40 -6.24 -29.45
C ASP A 174 35.37 -6.85 -30.41
N TRP A 175 35.65 -8.02 -30.98
CA TRP A 175 34.69 -8.74 -31.82
C TRP A 175 33.40 -9.09 -31.08
N ALA A 176 33.52 -9.59 -29.84
CA ALA A 176 32.37 -9.97 -29.02
C ALA A 176 31.53 -8.75 -28.64
N ALA A 177 32.16 -7.62 -28.30
CA ALA A 177 31.45 -6.37 -28.03
C ALA A 177 30.62 -5.93 -29.25
N ASP A 178 31.22 -5.92 -30.45
CA ASP A 178 30.55 -5.42 -31.65
C ASP A 178 29.51 -6.40 -32.22
N THR A 179 29.75 -7.71 -32.11
CA THR A 179 28.92 -8.74 -32.78
C THR A 179 27.87 -9.36 -31.86
N LEU A 180 28.18 -9.51 -30.56
CA LEU A 180 27.29 -10.17 -29.59
C LEU A 180 26.55 -9.17 -28.69
N LEU A 181 27.20 -8.08 -28.25
CA LEU A 181 26.57 -7.13 -27.34
C LEU A 181 25.73 -6.06 -28.06
N ALA A 182 26.15 -5.58 -29.23
CA ALA A 182 25.41 -4.55 -29.96
C ALA A 182 23.93 -4.93 -30.26
N PRO A 183 23.62 -6.15 -30.75
CA PRO A 183 22.22 -6.56 -30.94
C PRO A 183 21.42 -6.61 -29.63
N LEU A 184 22.08 -6.89 -28.50
CA LEU A 184 21.44 -6.92 -27.19
C LEU A 184 21.15 -5.52 -26.66
N TYR A 185 22.00 -4.53 -26.95
CA TYR A 185 21.69 -3.13 -26.66
C TYR A 185 20.49 -2.62 -27.48
N ASP A 186 20.42 -2.97 -28.77
CA ASP A 186 19.26 -2.65 -29.61
C ASP A 186 17.99 -3.30 -29.05
N ARG A 187 18.08 -4.58 -28.66
CA ARG A 187 16.96 -5.28 -28.04
C ARG A 187 16.56 -4.66 -26.71
N ALA A 188 17.51 -4.29 -25.86
CA ALA A 188 17.23 -3.61 -24.60
C ALA A 188 16.53 -2.27 -24.82
N ALA A 189 16.88 -1.54 -25.88
CA ALA A 189 16.19 -0.29 -26.23
C ALA A 189 14.72 -0.54 -26.63
N GLU A 190 14.43 -1.63 -27.36
CA GLU A 190 13.07 -2.02 -27.71
C GLU A 190 12.22 -2.41 -26.50
N LEU A 191 12.84 -2.95 -25.44
CA LEU A 191 12.11 -3.33 -24.22
C LEU A 191 11.44 -2.16 -23.52
N ARG A 192 12.01 -0.95 -23.64
CA ARG A 192 11.48 0.26 -23.00
C ARG A 192 10.00 0.49 -23.30
N ASP A 193 9.65 0.36 -24.58
CA ASP A 193 8.31 0.61 -25.10
C ASP A 193 7.50 -0.69 -25.30
N SER A 194 8.08 -1.83 -24.92
CA SER A 194 7.47 -3.14 -25.12
C SER A 194 6.21 -3.33 -24.26
N THR A 195 5.16 -3.82 -24.90
CA THR A 195 3.91 -4.18 -24.22
C THR A 195 4.02 -5.53 -23.48
N ALA A 196 5.02 -6.35 -23.83
CA ALA A 196 5.23 -7.66 -23.21
C ALA A 196 5.76 -7.57 -21.77
N LEU A 197 6.33 -6.42 -21.39
CA LEU A 197 6.79 -6.09 -20.04
C LEU A 197 5.86 -5.07 -19.37
N ARG A 198 4.55 -5.26 -19.52
CA ARG A 198 3.53 -4.51 -18.78
C ARG A 198 2.85 -5.43 -17.79
N MET A 199 2.71 -4.98 -16.57
CA MET A 199 1.97 -5.69 -15.54
C MET A 199 0.77 -4.85 -15.14
N ASP A 200 -0.38 -5.49 -15.03
CA ASP A 200 -1.57 -4.83 -14.51
C ASP A 200 -1.71 -5.16 -13.03
N ALA A 201 -1.92 -4.12 -12.23
CA ALA A 201 -2.15 -4.20 -10.80
C ALA A 201 -3.59 -3.79 -10.52
N ARG A 202 -4.30 -4.61 -9.74
CA ARG A 202 -5.66 -4.33 -9.26
C ARG A 202 -5.65 -4.17 -7.76
N ILE A 203 -6.30 -3.11 -7.28
CA ILE A 203 -6.47 -2.83 -5.86
C ILE A 203 -7.88 -3.23 -5.43
N ASP A 204 -8.01 -4.29 -4.65
CA ASP A 204 -9.30 -4.85 -4.21
C ASP A 204 -10.15 -3.86 -3.40
N ALA A 205 -9.51 -2.97 -2.65
CA ALA A 205 -10.21 -1.94 -1.89
C ALA A 205 -10.99 -0.95 -2.78
N LEU A 206 -10.62 -0.83 -4.05
CA LEU A 206 -11.25 0.04 -5.04
C LEU A 206 -12.17 -0.73 -5.99
N ASP A 207 -12.34 -2.04 -5.78
CA ASP A 207 -13.17 -2.87 -6.65
C ASP A 207 -14.61 -2.33 -6.74
N GLY A 208 -15.12 -2.27 -7.98
CA GLY A 208 -16.43 -1.67 -8.28
C GLY A 208 -16.52 -0.15 -8.15
N THR A 209 -15.39 0.55 -7.92
CA THR A 209 -15.34 2.01 -7.87
C THR A 209 -14.91 2.58 -9.22
N ASP A 210 -15.73 3.46 -9.79
CA ASP A 210 -15.43 4.13 -11.05
C ASP A 210 -14.32 5.16 -10.88
N ARG A 211 -13.54 5.37 -11.96
CA ARG A 211 -12.43 6.31 -11.98
C ARG A 211 -12.80 7.73 -11.54
N ALA A 212 -13.98 8.21 -11.92
CA ALA A 212 -14.46 9.54 -11.53
C ALA A 212 -14.74 9.66 -10.03
N THR A 213 -15.17 8.57 -9.36
CA THR A 213 -15.30 8.56 -7.89
C THR A 213 -13.95 8.61 -7.21
N VAL A 214 -12.98 7.83 -7.70
CA VAL A 214 -11.61 7.85 -7.15
C VAL A 214 -10.98 9.23 -7.33
N HIS A 215 -11.09 9.84 -8.53
CA HIS A 215 -10.64 11.21 -8.77
C HIS A 215 -11.23 12.21 -7.77
N ARG A 216 -12.54 12.15 -7.51
CA ARG A 216 -13.19 13.01 -6.49
C ARG A 216 -12.61 12.81 -5.09
N TRP A 217 -12.21 11.59 -4.73
CA TRP A 217 -11.58 11.33 -3.44
C TRP A 217 -10.16 11.90 -3.38
N VAL A 218 -9.38 11.74 -4.45
CA VAL A 218 -8.03 12.30 -4.58
C VAL A 218 -8.08 13.83 -4.50
N ASP A 219 -8.96 14.48 -5.27
CA ASP A 219 -9.18 15.94 -5.21
C ASP A 219 -9.61 16.42 -3.82
N ALA A 220 -10.46 15.64 -3.16
CA ALA A 220 -10.95 15.98 -1.84
C ALA A 220 -9.89 15.76 -0.76
N SER A 221 -8.87 14.92 -0.96
CA SER A 221 -7.91 14.47 0.07
C SER A 221 -7.30 15.63 0.88
N ALA A 222 -6.94 16.75 0.23
CA ALA A 222 -6.41 17.95 0.89
C ALA A 222 -7.35 18.52 1.96
N HIS A 223 -8.66 18.32 1.80
CA HIS A 223 -9.70 18.76 2.71
C HIS A 223 -9.96 17.77 3.86
N TRP A 224 -9.45 16.54 3.78
CA TRP A 224 -9.72 15.51 4.80
C TRP A 224 -8.95 15.80 6.10
N ARG A 225 -7.92 16.66 6.06
CA ARG A 225 -7.34 17.27 7.27
C ARG A 225 -8.39 18.03 8.10
N TRP A 226 -9.37 18.65 7.45
CA TRP A 226 -10.47 19.34 8.14
C TRP A 226 -11.45 18.34 8.76
N ALA A 227 -11.53 17.11 8.25
CA ALA A 227 -12.31 16.05 8.89
C ALA A 227 -11.73 15.68 10.26
N ALA A 228 -10.41 15.73 10.45
CA ALA A 228 -9.79 15.53 11.77
C ALA A 228 -10.21 16.64 12.75
N ALA A 229 -10.14 17.90 12.32
CA ALA A 229 -10.59 19.04 13.14
C ALA A 229 -12.10 18.95 13.44
N ALA A 230 -12.90 18.62 12.44
CA ALA A 230 -14.35 18.45 12.57
C ALA A 230 -14.71 17.27 13.48
N SER A 231 -13.93 16.18 13.46
CA SER A 231 -14.09 15.05 14.38
C SER A 231 -13.95 15.49 15.83
N VAL A 232 -12.91 16.27 16.14
CA VAL A 232 -12.70 16.81 17.49
C VAL A 232 -13.84 17.74 17.90
N LEU A 233 -14.24 18.66 17.01
CA LEU A 233 -15.35 19.59 17.27
C LEU A 233 -16.68 18.85 17.47
N ALA A 234 -16.94 17.82 16.67
CA ALA A 234 -18.12 16.97 16.80
C ALA A 234 -18.11 16.23 18.14
N LEU A 235 -16.97 15.66 18.56
CA LEU A 235 -16.85 14.99 19.85
C LEU A 235 -17.12 15.96 21.03
N VAL A 236 -16.57 17.18 20.96
CA VAL A 236 -16.85 18.23 21.95
C VAL A 236 -18.32 18.61 21.95
N GLY A 237 -18.93 18.77 20.77
CA GLY A 237 -20.36 19.02 20.63
C GLY A 237 -21.22 17.91 21.25
N ALA A 238 -20.87 16.64 20.99
CA ALA A 238 -21.54 15.48 21.56
C ALA A 238 -21.50 15.50 23.09
N LEU A 239 -20.35 15.85 23.69
CA LEU A 239 -20.18 15.99 25.13
C LEU A 239 -20.99 17.13 25.75
N LEU A 240 -21.10 18.26 25.04
CA LEU A 240 -21.91 19.41 25.49
C LEU A 240 -23.42 19.10 25.43
N LEU A 241 -23.85 18.36 24.40
CA LEU A 241 -25.24 17.95 24.20
C LEU A 241 -25.68 16.82 25.15
N ALA A 242 -24.74 15.93 25.51
CA ALA A 242 -24.98 14.79 26.37
C ALA A 242 -25.57 15.21 27.73
N PRO A 243 -26.67 14.57 28.18
CA PRO A 243 -27.15 14.72 29.55
C PRO A 243 -26.07 14.34 30.56
N ARG A 244 -26.14 14.92 31.77
CA ARG A 244 -25.28 14.49 32.90
C ARG A 244 -25.49 12.99 33.12
N GLY A 245 -24.41 12.21 33.12
CA GLY A 245 -24.47 10.76 33.28
C GLY A 245 -24.45 9.94 31.98
N GLN A 246 -24.41 10.57 30.81
CA GLN A 246 -24.34 9.89 29.51
C GLN A 246 -23.14 10.34 28.66
N ARG A 247 -22.24 11.17 29.22
CA ARG A 247 -21.08 11.71 28.50
C ARG A 247 -20.08 10.60 28.20
N GLY A 248 -19.87 9.69 29.14
CA GLY A 248 -19.03 8.53 28.93
C GLY A 248 -19.51 7.63 27.79
N LEU A 249 -20.82 7.40 27.69
CA LEU A 249 -21.41 6.62 26.61
C LEU A 249 -21.23 7.29 25.24
N ALA A 250 -21.36 8.62 25.16
CA ALA A 250 -21.13 9.34 23.90
C ALA A 250 -19.67 9.19 23.42
N VAL A 251 -18.70 9.31 24.33
CA VAL A 251 -17.28 9.07 24.01
C VAL A 251 -17.03 7.62 23.60
N ALA A 252 -17.66 6.66 24.29
CA ALA A 252 -17.56 5.25 23.95
C ALA A 252 -18.08 4.95 22.53
N VAL A 253 -19.18 5.59 22.11
CA VAL A 253 -19.72 5.44 20.74
C VAL A 253 -18.74 5.96 19.69
N ALA A 254 -18.14 7.13 19.91
CA ALA A 254 -17.13 7.67 18.99
C ALA A 254 -15.92 6.74 18.86
N GLY A 255 -15.41 6.23 19.99
CA GLY A 255 -14.32 5.26 20.03
C GLY A 255 -14.67 3.94 19.35
N ALA A 256 -15.90 3.43 19.53
CA ALA A 256 -16.37 2.21 18.88
C ALA A 256 -16.45 2.34 17.36
N VAL A 257 -16.91 3.49 16.84
CA VAL A 257 -16.98 3.74 15.39
C VAL A 257 -15.58 3.85 14.78
N ALA A 258 -14.66 4.57 15.43
CA ALA A 258 -13.27 4.65 14.99
C ALA A 258 -12.58 3.27 15.02
N LEU A 259 -12.80 2.50 16.09
CA LEU A 259 -12.31 1.12 16.21
C LEU A 259 -12.84 0.24 15.07
N ALA A 260 -14.16 0.29 14.80
CA ALA A 260 -14.78 -0.48 13.73
C ALA A 260 -14.20 -0.11 12.36
N GLY A 261 -14.04 1.19 12.07
CA GLY A 261 -13.42 1.62 10.82
C GLY A 261 -11.96 1.15 10.69
N GLY A 262 -11.23 1.05 11.79
CA GLY A 262 -9.84 0.60 11.78
C GLY A 262 -9.72 -0.90 11.52
N LEU A 263 -10.63 -1.69 12.10
CA LEU A 263 -10.73 -3.12 11.84
C LEU A 263 -11.15 -3.40 10.40
N ILE A 264 -12.15 -2.67 9.88
CA ILE A 264 -12.60 -2.81 8.48
C ILE A 264 -11.48 -2.40 7.53
N GLY A 265 -10.81 -1.26 7.78
CA GLY A 265 -9.69 -0.78 6.98
C GLY A 265 -8.54 -1.78 6.97
N GLY A 266 -8.17 -2.34 8.13
CA GLY A 266 -7.12 -3.36 8.22
C GLY A 266 -7.45 -4.65 7.47
N ALA A 267 -8.72 -5.07 7.47
CA ALA A 267 -9.15 -6.25 6.71
C ALA A 267 -9.17 -6.00 5.19
N ARG A 268 -9.45 -4.78 4.74
CA ARG A 268 -9.50 -4.41 3.31
C ARG A 268 -8.14 -4.04 2.72
N LEU A 269 -7.17 -3.68 3.55
CA LEU A 269 -5.81 -3.30 3.16
C LEU A 269 -4.81 -4.37 3.61
N GLY A 270 -5.27 -5.63 3.68
CA GLY A 270 -4.47 -6.78 4.07
C GLY A 270 -3.49 -7.21 2.96
N PRO A 271 -2.78 -8.34 3.18
CA PRO A 271 -1.81 -8.85 2.20
C PRO A 271 -2.47 -9.20 0.85
N ASP A 272 -3.75 -9.60 0.87
CA ASP A 272 -4.49 -9.98 -0.33
C ASP A 272 -5.13 -8.78 -1.05
N ALA A 273 -4.73 -7.54 -0.72
CA ALA A 273 -5.38 -6.33 -1.25
C ALA A 273 -4.89 -5.91 -2.65
N VAL A 274 -3.78 -6.47 -3.11
CA VAL A 274 -3.14 -6.14 -4.39
C VAL A 274 -2.99 -7.41 -5.19
N HIS A 275 -3.56 -7.40 -6.40
CA HIS A 275 -3.41 -8.48 -7.36
C HIS A 275 -2.60 -8.01 -8.55
N LEU A 276 -1.59 -8.79 -8.93
CA LEU A 276 -0.75 -8.51 -10.08
C LEU A 276 -1.03 -9.54 -11.16
N THR A 277 -1.31 -9.07 -12.38
CA THR A 277 -1.59 -9.94 -13.52
C THR A 277 -0.59 -9.71 -14.63
N ALA A 278 -0.06 -10.82 -15.15
CA ALA A 278 0.80 -10.81 -16.32
C ALA A 278 0.01 -10.42 -17.58
N PRO A 279 0.66 -9.81 -18.58
CA PRO A 279 -0.01 -9.40 -19.80
C PRO A 279 -0.47 -10.62 -20.61
N GLU A 280 -1.55 -10.48 -21.36
CA GLU A 280 -2.05 -11.57 -22.22
C GLU A 280 -0.98 -11.98 -23.24
N GLY A 281 -0.65 -13.28 -23.26
CA GLY A 281 0.41 -13.82 -24.14
C GLY A 281 1.83 -13.67 -23.60
N ALA A 282 2.01 -13.32 -22.32
CA ALA A 282 3.31 -13.32 -21.66
C ALA A 282 4.03 -14.67 -21.77
N SER A 283 5.36 -14.61 -21.87
CA SER A 283 6.19 -15.81 -21.82
C SER A 283 6.11 -16.49 -20.44
N PRO A 284 6.42 -17.79 -20.33
CA PRO A 284 6.41 -18.50 -19.06
C PRO A 284 7.31 -17.86 -17.99
N GLY A 285 8.47 -17.32 -18.37
CA GLY A 285 9.38 -16.63 -17.44
C GLY A 285 8.78 -15.33 -16.91
N VAL A 286 8.14 -14.53 -17.76
CA VAL A 286 7.45 -13.29 -17.35
C VAL A 286 6.26 -13.61 -16.44
N ALA A 287 5.47 -14.64 -16.75
CA ALA A 287 4.35 -15.05 -15.90
C ALA A 287 4.81 -15.51 -14.51
N ALA A 288 5.88 -16.30 -14.44
CA ALA A 288 6.45 -16.74 -13.16
C ALA A 288 7.01 -15.56 -12.35
N PHE A 289 7.67 -14.60 -13.00
CA PHE A 289 8.17 -13.40 -12.36
C PHE A 289 7.04 -12.54 -11.77
N VAL A 290 5.95 -12.31 -12.53
CA VAL A 290 4.78 -11.57 -12.02
C VAL A 290 4.15 -12.26 -10.83
N GLN A 291 4.06 -13.60 -10.85
CA GLN A 291 3.55 -14.36 -9.72
C GLN A 291 4.41 -14.18 -8.46
N GLN A 292 5.74 -14.26 -8.58
CA GLN A 292 6.64 -14.00 -7.45
C GLN A 292 6.53 -12.57 -6.93
N MET A 293 6.32 -11.61 -7.84
CA MET A 293 6.07 -10.23 -7.43
C MET A 293 4.73 -10.07 -6.72
N GLU A 294 3.67 -10.79 -7.12
CA GLU A 294 2.39 -10.78 -6.40
C GLU A 294 2.57 -11.28 -4.96
N ASP A 295 3.25 -12.42 -4.80
CA ASP A 295 3.50 -13.05 -3.51
C ASP A 295 4.31 -12.13 -2.55
N ALA A 296 5.22 -11.32 -3.09
CA ALA A 296 6.01 -10.36 -2.32
C ALA A 296 5.32 -8.99 -2.13
N ALA A 297 4.54 -8.52 -3.11
CA ALA A 297 3.93 -7.20 -3.10
C ALA A 297 2.82 -7.08 -2.05
N GLY A 298 2.01 -8.13 -1.88
CA GLY A 298 0.92 -8.15 -0.89
C GLY A 298 1.39 -7.85 0.54
N PRO A 299 2.34 -8.63 1.10
CA PRO A 299 2.89 -8.38 2.42
C PRO A 299 3.59 -7.02 2.55
N ALA A 300 4.34 -6.59 1.53
CA ALA A 300 5.03 -5.31 1.53
C ALA A 300 4.05 -4.13 1.57
N PHE A 301 2.98 -4.20 0.77
CA PHE A 301 1.89 -3.22 0.78
C PHE A 301 1.17 -3.20 2.13
N ALA A 302 0.78 -4.37 2.65
CA ALA A 302 0.12 -4.49 3.94
C ALA A 302 0.97 -3.88 5.07
N ALA A 303 2.28 -4.12 5.07
CA ALA A 303 3.21 -3.54 6.05
C ALA A 303 3.32 -2.01 5.93
N ALA A 304 3.39 -1.47 4.70
CA ALA A 304 3.48 -0.03 4.45
C ALA A 304 2.20 0.71 4.88
N VAL A 305 1.03 0.09 4.67
CA VAL A 305 -0.27 0.70 4.97
C VAL A 305 -0.76 0.40 6.38
N ALA A 306 -0.23 -0.63 7.05
CA ALA A 306 -0.59 -1.03 8.41
C ALA A 306 -0.66 0.11 9.46
N PRO A 307 0.24 1.12 9.47
CA PRO A 307 0.21 2.17 10.48
C PRO A 307 -1.12 2.94 10.54
N TYR A 308 -1.83 3.09 9.42
CA TYR A 308 -3.09 3.83 9.34
C TYR A 308 -4.24 3.14 10.10
N PRO A 309 -4.66 1.90 9.74
CA PRO A 309 -5.67 1.18 10.50
C PRO A 309 -5.20 0.82 11.91
N GLN A 310 -3.90 0.57 12.15
CA GLN A 310 -3.38 0.31 13.50
C GLN A 310 -3.50 1.53 14.42
N THR A 311 -3.21 2.73 13.92
CA THR A 311 -3.39 3.96 14.70
C THR A 311 -4.86 4.17 15.03
N LEU A 312 -5.74 3.97 14.05
CA LEU A 312 -7.18 4.15 14.24
C LEU A 312 -7.77 3.12 15.22
N THR A 313 -7.35 1.85 15.15
CA THR A 313 -7.78 0.81 16.10
C THR A 313 -7.24 1.07 17.51
N THR A 314 -5.97 1.45 17.64
CA THR A 314 -5.34 1.74 18.93
C THR A 314 -6.00 2.94 19.61
N LEU A 315 -6.15 4.05 18.90
CA LEU A 315 -6.84 5.23 19.42
C LEU A 315 -8.32 4.97 19.67
N GLY A 316 -8.99 4.21 18.79
CA GLY A 316 -10.36 3.77 18.98
C GLY A 316 -10.55 3.00 20.29
N TRP A 317 -9.65 2.06 20.60
CA TRP A 317 -9.63 1.34 21.87
C TRP A 317 -9.44 2.25 23.07
N ILE A 318 -8.47 3.17 22.99
CA ILE A 318 -8.19 4.13 24.08
C ILE A 318 -9.42 5.00 24.36
N VAL A 319 -10.03 5.57 23.31
CA VAL A 319 -11.21 6.42 23.42
C VAL A 319 -12.41 5.63 23.94
N LEU A 320 -12.59 4.40 23.46
CA LEU A 320 -13.65 3.50 23.92
C LEU A 320 -13.49 3.20 25.42
N ALA A 321 -12.30 2.79 25.85
CA ALA A 321 -12.01 2.49 27.25
C ALA A 321 -12.20 3.72 28.15
N ALA A 322 -11.69 4.88 27.73
CA ALA A 322 -11.88 6.14 28.45
C ALA A 322 -13.38 6.52 28.57
N GLY A 323 -14.15 6.34 27.50
CA GLY A 323 -15.60 6.55 27.51
C GLY A 323 -16.33 5.61 28.47
N LEU A 324 -15.98 4.33 28.46
CA LEU A 324 -16.56 3.34 29.39
C LEU A 324 -16.19 3.64 30.85
N LEU A 325 -14.94 4.00 31.13
CA LEU A 325 -14.51 4.40 32.47
C LEU A 325 -15.24 5.65 32.96
N LEU A 326 -15.42 6.64 32.07
CA LEU A 326 -16.19 7.84 32.39
C LEU A 326 -17.67 7.49 32.66
N ALA A 327 -18.27 6.59 31.88
CA ALA A 327 -19.64 6.15 32.09
C ALA A 327 -19.80 5.41 33.43
N LEU A 328 -18.82 4.57 33.80
CA LEU A 328 -18.79 3.89 35.10
C LEU A 328 -18.64 4.88 36.25
N ALA A 329 -17.77 5.88 36.12
CA ALA A 329 -17.60 6.92 37.12
C ALA A 329 -18.89 7.74 37.32
N GLU A 330 -19.53 8.15 36.22
CA GLU A 330 -20.82 8.84 36.25
C GLU A 330 -21.91 8.00 36.93
N LEU A 331 -21.97 6.69 36.63
CA LEU A 331 -22.92 5.76 37.23
C LEU A 331 -22.67 5.58 38.74
N TRP A 332 -21.40 5.54 39.15
CA TRP A 332 -21.00 5.42 40.55
C TRP A 332 -21.36 6.66 41.36
N VAL A 333 -21.11 7.86 40.83
CA VAL A 333 -21.53 9.13 41.44
C VAL A 333 -23.05 9.19 41.57
N ALA A 334 -23.78 8.88 40.50
CA ALA A 334 -25.25 8.87 40.53
C ALA A 334 -25.83 7.84 41.54
N ARG A 335 -25.12 6.74 41.79
CA ARG A 335 -25.51 5.75 42.81
C ARG A 335 -25.21 6.26 44.22
N ARG A 336 -24.07 6.90 44.43
CA ARG A 336 -23.67 7.49 45.72
C ARG A 336 -24.60 8.62 46.16
N ASP A 337 -25.02 9.47 45.23
CA ASP A 337 -25.94 10.57 45.50
C ASP A 337 -27.35 10.05 45.87
N ARG A 338 -27.83 8.99 45.21
CA ARG A 338 -29.07 8.30 45.60
C ARG A 338 -29.00 7.70 47.01
N VAL A 339 -27.87 7.08 47.39
CA VAL A 339 -27.68 6.52 48.73
C VAL A 339 -27.60 7.62 49.80
N ARG A 340 -26.98 8.77 49.49
CA ARG A 340 -26.93 9.93 50.40
C ARG A 340 -28.30 10.58 50.57
N ALA A 341 -29.06 10.74 49.48
CA ALA A 341 -30.43 11.25 49.54
C ALA A 341 -31.36 10.32 50.36
N GLY A 342 -31.19 9.00 50.23
CA GLY A 342 -31.93 8.01 51.04
C GLY A 342 -31.60 8.04 52.53
N ARG A 343 -30.36 8.39 52.92
CA ARG A 343 -30.00 8.59 54.34
C ARG A 343 -30.47 9.93 54.92
N ALA A 344 -30.47 10.99 54.12
CA ALA A 344 -30.96 12.30 54.55
C ALA A 344 -32.49 12.35 54.74
N GLY A 345 -33.24 11.46 54.07
CA GLY A 345 -34.69 11.33 54.23
C GLY A 345 -35.16 10.45 55.39
N GLY A 346 -34.25 9.92 56.22
CA GLY A 346 -34.58 8.99 57.29
C GLY A 346 -34.14 9.45 58.69
N SER A 347 -35.03 10.13 59.42
CA SER A 347 -35.07 10.02 60.89
C SER A 347 -36.44 10.40 61.50
N PRO A 348 -36.82 9.81 62.65
CA PRO A 348 -38.20 9.59 63.08
C PRO A 348 -38.75 10.71 63.97
N VAL A 349 -40.03 11.07 63.80
CA VAL A 349 -40.72 11.92 64.78
C VAL A 349 -41.32 11.03 65.87
N VAL A 350 -40.66 11.05 67.02
CA VAL A 350 -41.20 10.62 68.32
C VAL A 350 -42.33 11.57 68.72
N GLY A 351 -43.58 11.11 68.61
CA GLY A 351 -44.76 11.82 69.11
C GLY A 351 -45.13 11.34 70.51
N ARG A 352 -44.76 12.12 71.54
CA ARG A 352 -45.26 11.97 72.91
C ARG A 352 -46.78 12.09 72.93
N SER A 353 -47.48 11.08 73.45
CA SER A 353 -48.89 11.16 73.81
C SER A 353 -49.04 11.89 75.15
N HIS A 354 -49.45 13.16 75.10
CA HIS A 354 -50.04 13.85 76.24
C HIS A 354 -51.55 13.56 76.26
N THR A 355 -51.99 12.73 77.20
CA THR A 355 -53.39 12.58 77.58
C THR A 355 -53.78 13.70 78.55
N ALA A 356 -54.58 14.64 78.07
CA ALA A 356 -55.44 15.48 78.90
C ALA A 356 -56.57 16.04 78.01
N ALA A 357 -57.73 15.39 78.06
CA ALA A 357 -59.00 15.99 77.65
C ALA A 357 -60.11 15.34 78.47
N ASP A 358 -60.45 16.04 79.55
CA ASP A 358 -61.63 15.84 80.37
C ASP A 358 -62.64 16.90 79.91
N VAL A 359 -63.70 16.51 79.18
CA VAL A 359 -64.92 17.33 78.98
C VAL A 359 -66.13 16.41 78.77
N THR A 360 -66.88 16.25 79.86
CA THR A 360 -68.35 16.17 80.00
C THR A 360 -69.25 16.28 78.74
N SER A 361 -70.07 15.24 78.53
CA SER A 361 -71.53 15.20 78.23
C SER A 361 -71.80 13.78 77.66
N ARG A 362 -72.70 12.92 78.14
CA ARG A 362 -74.04 13.04 78.74
C ARG A 362 -74.27 11.87 79.69
#